data_AF-A0A5N9ADW9-F1
#
_entry.id   AF-A0A5N9ADW9-F1
#
_cell.length_a   1.000
_cell.length_b   1.000
_cell.length_c   1.000
_cell.angle_alpha   90.00
_cell.angle_beta   90.00
_cell.angle_gamma   90.00
#
_symmetry.space_group_name_H-M   'P 1'
#
loop_
_entity.id
_entity.type
_entity.pdbx_description
1 polymer ?
#
loop_
_entity_poly.entity_id
_entity_poly.type
_entity_poly.pdbx_seq_one_letter_code
_entity_poly.pdbx_strand_id
1 'polypeptide(L)'
;MNNQPVYNWEIDHGDPNDKKSQIIISVKPHSGLISKWRIILPADYEGLSHWGIIEDGETELRKPRGIYETGKIQLQDGQVVIVIGALEAVSKTKAARLILNTPPPHFLGFGFSEDDATAPTNIEGISFEDHPH
;
A
#
# COMPACT_ATOMS: atom_id res chain seq x y z
N MET A 1 18.92 18.77 -1.37
CA MET A 1 18.33 17.42 -1.47
C MET A 1 17.22 17.51 -2.49
N ASN A 2 17.26 16.69 -3.55
CA ASN A 2 16.15 16.64 -4.52
C ASN A 2 14.95 16.01 -3.81
N ASN A 3 13.93 16.83 -3.47
CA ASN A 3 12.64 16.38 -2.94
C ASN A 3 11.79 15.75 -4.05
N GLN A 4 12.32 14.77 -4.77
CA GLN A 4 11.53 14.00 -5.74
C GLN A 4 10.87 12.82 -5.02
N PRO A 5 9.58 12.56 -5.26
CA PRO A 5 8.90 11.40 -4.68
C PRO A 5 9.58 10.11 -5.14
N VAL A 6 9.77 9.19 -4.20
CA VAL A 6 10.36 7.87 -4.45
C VAL A 6 9.35 6.98 -5.17
N TYR A 7 8.06 7.18 -4.91
CA TYR A 7 6.98 6.39 -5.48
C TYR A 7 6.01 7.22 -6.30
N ASN A 8 5.40 6.57 -7.29
CA ASN A 8 4.27 7.06 -8.03
C ASN A 8 3.01 6.39 -7.49
N TRP A 9 2.12 7.20 -6.95
CA TRP A 9 0.83 6.80 -6.41
C TRP A 9 -0.25 7.07 -7.44
N GLU A 10 -1.04 6.05 -7.77
CA GLU A 10 -2.21 6.13 -8.62
C GLU A 10 -3.41 5.70 -7.78
N ILE A 11 -4.38 6.59 -7.57
CA ILE A 11 -5.54 6.35 -6.71
C ILE A 11 -6.80 6.56 -7.55
N ASP A 12 -7.60 5.50 -7.67
CA ASP A 12 -8.98 5.58 -8.13
C ASP A 12 -9.88 5.54 -6.90
N HIS A 13 -10.57 6.64 -6.62
CA HIS A 13 -11.43 6.78 -5.44
C HIS A 13 -12.80 6.10 -5.60
N GLY A 14 -13.14 5.63 -6.81
CA GLY A 14 -14.49 5.16 -7.12
C GLY A 14 -15.58 6.22 -6.90
N ASP A 15 -16.85 5.80 -6.86
CA ASP A 15 -17.98 6.70 -6.54
C ASP A 15 -18.15 6.83 -5.01
N PRO A 16 -18.00 8.02 -4.41
CA PRO A 16 -18.17 8.23 -2.97
C PRO A 16 -19.61 8.03 -2.49
N ASN A 17 -20.60 8.00 -3.38
CA ASN A 17 -22.01 7.83 -3.05
C ASN A 17 -22.48 6.37 -3.11
N ASP A 18 -21.66 5.46 -3.66
CA ASP A 18 -21.96 4.04 -3.70
C ASP A 18 -21.20 3.29 -2.60
N LYS A 19 -21.94 2.69 -1.66
CA LYS A 19 -21.36 1.88 -0.56
C LYS A 19 -20.66 0.60 -1.02
N LYS A 20 -20.86 0.19 -2.29
CA LYS A 20 -20.17 -0.93 -2.92
C LYS A 20 -18.97 -0.48 -3.76
N SER A 21 -18.73 0.83 -3.81
CA SER A 21 -17.58 1.39 -4.50
C SER A 21 -16.28 0.88 -3.87
N GLN A 22 -15.27 0.72 -4.73
CA GLN A 22 -13.95 0.26 -4.34
C GLN A 22 -12.95 1.35 -4.66
N ILE A 23 -12.01 1.55 -3.73
CA ILE A 23 -10.86 2.42 -3.90
C ILE A 23 -9.70 1.54 -4.35
N ILE A 24 -9.13 1.85 -5.51
CA ILE A 24 -8.00 1.11 -6.07
C ILE A 24 -6.76 1.97 -5.92
N ILE A 25 -5.75 1.44 -5.24
CA ILE A 25 -4.48 2.13 -5.01
C ILE A 25 -3.38 1.33 -5.67
N SER A 26 -2.63 1.98 -6.56
CA SER A 26 -1.46 1.42 -7.21
C SER A 26 -0.22 2.21 -6.83
N VAL A 27 0.84 1.51 -6.42
CA VAL A 27 2.13 2.10 -6.09
C VAL A 27 3.22 1.50 -6.95
N LYS A 28 3.95 2.36 -7.65
CA LYS A 28 5.10 2.02 -8.49
C LYS A 28 6.31 2.83 -8.03
N PRO A 29 7.55 2.35 -8.23
CA PRO A 29 8.71 3.21 -8.07
C PRO A 29 8.74 4.32 -9.14
N HIS A 30 9.16 5.53 -8.75
CA HIS A 30 9.40 6.62 -9.71
C HIS A 30 10.54 6.27 -10.69
N SER A 31 11.52 5.48 -10.24
CA SER A 31 12.61 4.95 -11.08
C SER A 31 13.10 3.57 -10.62
N GLY A 32 13.59 2.76 -11.55
CA GLY A 32 14.17 1.45 -11.26
C GLY A 32 13.16 0.35 -10.87
N LEU A 33 13.61 -0.54 -10.00
CA LEU A 33 12.85 -1.64 -9.42
C LEU A 33 12.93 -1.56 -7.90
N ILE A 34 11.87 -1.93 -7.20
CA ILE A 34 11.85 -2.06 -5.74
C ILE A 34 11.41 -3.46 -5.37
N SER A 35 12.32 -4.26 -4.80
CA SER A 35 12.00 -5.51 -4.13
C SER A 35 11.66 -5.27 -2.67
N LYS A 36 11.10 -6.28 -2.00
CA LYS A 36 10.83 -6.23 -0.55
C LYS A 36 9.98 -5.02 -0.13
N TRP A 37 9.01 -4.66 -0.96
CA TRP A 37 8.10 -3.57 -0.67
C TRP A 37 7.14 -3.94 0.45
N ARG A 38 6.64 -2.93 1.15
CA ARG A 38 5.78 -3.02 2.32
C ARG A 38 4.68 -1.96 2.24
N ILE A 39 3.48 -2.35 2.61
CA ILE A 39 2.33 -1.49 2.80
C ILE A 39 1.98 -1.52 4.29
N ILE A 40 1.76 -0.33 4.86
CA ILE A 40 1.42 -0.12 6.26
C ILE A 40 -0.03 0.33 6.31
N LEU A 41 -0.85 -0.37 7.09
CA LEU A 41 -2.28 -0.11 7.25
C LEU A 41 -2.64 -0.05 8.73
N PRO A 42 -3.65 0.74 9.13
CA PRO A 42 -4.23 0.64 10.46
C PRO A 42 -4.70 -0.79 10.77
N ALA A 43 -4.38 -1.31 11.95
CA ALA A 43 -4.65 -2.70 12.33
C ALA A 43 -6.13 -3.01 12.60
N ASP A 44 -6.95 -1.97 12.75
CA ASP A 44 -8.40 -2.02 12.90
C ASP A 44 -9.14 -1.82 11.57
N TYR A 45 -8.42 -1.60 10.47
CA TYR A 45 -9.03 -1.43 9.16
C TYR A 45 -9.47 -2.77 8.55
N GLU A 46 -10.78 -2.97 8.46
CA GLU A 46 -11.39 -4.20 7.92
C GLU A 46 -11.76 -4.08 6.42
N GLY A 47 -11.53 -2.93 5.79
CA GLY A 47 -11.94 -2.67 4.41
C GLY A 47 -10.97 -3.17 3.34
N LEU A 48 -9.84 -3.79 3.69
CA LEU A 48 -8.91 -4.37 2.71
C LEU A 48 -9.55 -5.59 2.03
N SER A 49 -9.93 -5.47 0.76
CA SER A 49 -10.56 -6.55 0.01
C SER A 49 -9.53 -7.47 -0.64
N HIS A 50 -8.59 -6.89 -1.40
CA HIS A 50 -7.55 -7.63 -2.11
C HIS A 50 -6.27 -6.81 -2.18
N TRP A 51 -5.13 -7.49 -2.27
CA TRP A 51 -3.85 -6.86 -2.56
C TRP A 51 -2.94 -7.81 -3.35
N GLY A 52 -1.99 -7.23 -4.06
CA GLY A 52 -1.01 -8.00 -4.82
C GLY A 52 -0.22 -7.16 -5.79
N ILE A 53 0.08 -7.72 -6.95
CA ILE A 53 0.81 -7.05 -8.02
C ILE A 53 0.02 -7.10 -9.33
N ILE A 54 0.17 -6.07 -10.15
CA ILE A 54 -0.44 -5.98 -11.46
C ILE A 54 0.55 -5.35 -12.44
N GLU A 55 0.61 -5.86 -13.67
CA GLU A 55 1.38 -5.25 -14.75
C GLU A 55 0.51 -4.33 -15.61
N ASP A 56 1.13 -3.33 -16.23
CA ASP A 56 0.43 -2.39 -17.09
C ASP A 56 -0.22 -3.12 -18.27
N GLY A 57 -1.52 -2.87 -18.47
CA GLY A 57 -2.34 -3.55 -19.47
C GLY A 57 -2.97 -4.86 -19.00
N GLU A 58 -2.59 -5.37 -17.82
CA GLU A 58 -3.32 -6.47 -17.17
C GLU A 58 -4.54 -5.95 -16.41
N THR A 59 -5.58 -6.78 -16.37
CA THR A 59 -6.81 -6.51 -15.60
C THR A 59 -6.89 -7.37 -14.33
N GLU A 60 -6.13 -8.46 -14.27
CA GLU A 60 -6.15 -9.40 -13.15
C GLU A 60 -5.04 -9.10 -12.15
N LEU A 61 -5.43 -8.97 -10.88
CA LEU A 61 -4.49 -8.86 -9.77
C LEU A 61 -3.91 -10.24 -9.47
N ARG A 62 -2.58 -10.33 -9.42
CA ARG A 62 -1.88 -11.58 -9.09
C ARG A 62 -1.33 -11.54 -7.68
N LYS A 63 -1.28 -12.72 -7.05
CA LYS A 63 -0.61 -12.92 -5.77
C LYS A 63 0.91 -12.81 -5.95
N PRO A 64 1.62 -11.95 -5.19
CA PRO A 64 3.05 -11.78 -5.34
C PRO A 64 3.83 -12.93 -4.69
N ARG A 65 5.05 -13.18 -5.15
CA ARG A 65 5.98 -14.13 -4.53
C ARG A 65 6.63 -13.56 -3.27
N GLY A 66 6.84 -14.43 -2.29
CA GLY A 66 7.49 -14.08 -1.02
C GLY A 66 6.66 -13.11 -0.20
N ILE A 67 5.41 -13.47 0.08
CA ILE A 67 4.51 -12.64 0.89
C ILE A 67 5.10 -12.43 2.28
N TYR A 68 4.99 -11.19 2.73
CA TYR A 68 5.30 -10.76 4.07
C TYR A 68 4.02 -10.20 4.70
N GLU A 69 3.70 -10.66 5.90
CA GLU A 69 2.56 -10.17 6.67
C GLU A 69 2.90 -10.26 8.16
N THR A 70 2.61 -9.20 8.89
CA THR A 70 2.85 -9.13 10.34
C THR A 70 1.55 -9.29 11.11
N GLY A 71 1.68 -9.65 12.39
CA GLY A 71 0.63 -9.32 13.36
C GLY A 71 0.52 -7.81 13.60
N LYS A 72 -0.27 -7.44 14.61
CA LYS A 72 -0.39 -6.04 15.04
C LYS A 72 0.93 -5.53 15.62
N ILE A 73 1.37 -4.37 15.17
CA ILE A 73 2.57 -3.67 15.63
C ILE A 73 2.12 -2.34 16.22
N GLN A 74 2.55 -2.03 17.44
CA GLN A 74 2.33 -0.72 18.05
C GLN A 74 3.52 0.19 17.72
N LEU A 75 3.23 1.31 17.03
CA LEU A 75 4.19 2.35 16.73
C LEU A 75 4.47 3.21 17.97
N GLN A 76 5.56 3.98 17.95
CA GLN A 76 5.99 4.80 19.08
C GLN A 76 4.98 5.92 19.44
N ASP A 77 4.22 6.38 18.45
CA ASP A 77 3.15 7.38 18.62
C ASP A 77 1.83 6.78 19.13
N GLY A 78 1.79 5.46 19.37
CA GLY A 78 0.64 4.73 19.87
C GLY A 78 -0.27 4.16 18.79
N GLN A 79 -0.07 4.48 17.50
CA GLN A 79 -0.84 3.87 16.42
C GLN A 79 -0.58 2.36 16.35
N VAL A 80 -1.62 1.59 16.04
CA VAL A 80 -1.50 0.14 15.86
C VAL A 80 -1.70 -0.19 14.39
N VAL A 81 -0.71 -0.84 13.78
CA VAL A 81 -0.67 -1.11 12.35
C VAL A 81 -0.43 -2.58 12.04
N ILE A 82 -0.77 -2.99 10.84
CA ILE A 82 -0.26 -4.21 10.21
C ILE A 82 0.62 -3.83 9.02
N VAL A 83 1.59 -4.69 8.72
CA VAL A 83 2.45 -4.53 7.56
C VAL A 83 2.27 -5.74 6.65
N ILE A 84 1.86 -5.48 5.41
CA ILE A 84 1.78 -6.48 4.35
C ILE A 84 2.78 -6.15 3.25
N GLY A 85 3.17 -7.11 2.43
CA GLY A 85 4.12 -6.83 1.36
C GLY A 85 4.64 -8.06 0.66
N ALA A 86 5.64 -7.89 -0.20
CA ALA A 86 6.24 -9.02 -0.89
C ALA A 86 7.71 -8.80 -1.26
N LEU A 87 8.41 -9.91 -1.48
CA LEU A 87 9.77 -9.89 -2.03
C LEU A 87 9.77 -9.61 -3.54
N GLU A 88 8.73 -10.05 -4.24
CA GLU A 88 8.59 -9.84 -5.69
C GLU A 88 8.61 -8.35 -6.06
N ALA A 89 9.53 -7.99 -6.94
CA ALA A 89 9.77 -6.60 -7.25
C ALA A 89 8.63 -5.93 -8.05
N VAL A 90 8.42 -4.66 -7.74
CA VAL A 90 7.62 -3.69 -8.50
C VAL A 90 8.53 -2.80 -9.33
N SER A 91 8.01 -2.28 -10.44
CA SER A 91 8.75 -1.48 -11.42
C SER A 91 7.84 -0.40 -12.02
N LYS A 92 8.37 0.40 -12.95
CA LYS A 92 7.56 1.41 -13.67
C LYS A 92 6.34 0.83 -14.39
N THR A 93 6.36 -0.45 -14.74
CA THR A 93 5.27 -1.14 -15.47
C THR A 93 4.60 -2.22 -14.64
N LYS A 94 4.91 -2.30 -13.34
CA LYS A 94 4.43 -3.33 -12.44
C LYS A 94 4.21 -2.75 -11.05
N ALA A 95 2.96 -2.59 -10.66
CA ALA A 95 2.58 -1.95 -9.41
C ALA A 95 2.34 -2.97 -8.30
N ALA A 96 2.58 -2.54 -7.05
CA ALA A 96 1.86 -3.09 -5.92
C ALA A 96 0.46 -2.47 -5.94
N ARG A 97 -0.59 -3.27 -5.79
CA ARG A 97 -1.98 -2.79 -5.85
C ARG A 97 -2.78 -3.25 -4.65
N LEU A 98 -3.58 -2.34 -4.09
CA LEU A 98 -4.61 -2.60 -3.10
C LEU A 98 -5.99 -2.29 -3.69
N ILE A 99 -6.97 -3.07 -3.27
CA ILE A 99 -8.39 -2.83 -3.50
C ILE A 99 -9.04 -2.73 -2.13
N LEU A 100 -9.58 -1.55 -1.82
CA LEU A 100 -10.16 -1.19 -0.55
C LEU A 100 -11.66 -0.95 -0.72
N ASN A 101 -12.47 -1.40 0.23
CA ASN A 101 -13.87 -1.06 0.29
C ASN A 101 -14.03 0.30 0.98
N THR A 102 -15.07 1.06 0.62
CA THR A 102 -15.44 2.27 1.35
C THR A 102 -16.01 1.92 2.74
N PRO A 103 -15.67 2.67 3.81
CA PRO A 103 -14.79 3.85 3.82
C PRO A 103 -13.28 3.49 3.73
N PRO A 104 -12.42 4.39 3.22
CA PRO A 104 -10.97 4.19 3.23
C PRO A 104 -10.40 4.16 4.67
N PRO A 105 -9.17 3.64 4.86
CA PRO A 105 -8.46 3.82 6.11
C PRO A 105 -8.09 5.30 6.29
N HIS A 106 -7.82 5.74 7.53
CA HIS A 106 -7.42 7.12 7.80
C HIS A 106 -6.02 7.46 7.26
N PHE A 107 -5.13 6.46 7.13
CA PHE A 107 -3.88 6.57 6.37
C PHE A 107 -3.50 5.26 5.69
N LEU A 108 -2.57 5.36 4.75
CA LEU A 108 -1.84 4.24 4.18
C LEU A 108 -0.38 4.63 3.94
N GLY A 109 0.55 3.75 4.32
CA GLY A 109 1.98 3.93 4.07
C GLY A 109 2.52 2.93 3.05
N PHE A 110 3.54 3.33 2.29
CA PHE A 110 4.31 2.43 1.41
C PHE A 110 5.81 2.68 1.60
N GLY A 111 6.57 1.60 1.66
CA GLY A 111 8.01 1.63 1.80
C GLY A 111 8.67 0.37 1.27
N PHE A 112 9.97 0.23 1.49
CA PHE A 112 10.68 -1.02 1.23
C PHE A 112 11.58 -1.39 2.39
N SER A 113 11.84 -2.68 2.57
CA SER A 113 12.80 -3.15 3.56
C SER A 113 14.10 -3.57 2.88
N GLU A 114 15.25 -3.26 3.48
CA GLU A 114 16.54 -3.76 3.00
C GLU A 114 16.67 -5.28 3.22
N ASP A 115 16.05 -5.79 4.30
CA ASP A 115 16.05 -7.19 4.66
C ASP A 115 14.63 -7.71 4.93
N ASP A 116 14.46 -9.03 4.93
CA ASP A 116 13.16 -9.68 4.99
C ASP A 116 12.47 -9.47 6.34
N ALA A 117 13.24 -9.20 7.40
CA ALA A 117 12.78 -9.03 8.78
C ALA A 117 12.90 -7.60 9.32
N THR A 118 13.30 -6.61 8.51
CA THR A 118 13.47 -5.22 8.97
C THR A 118 12.25 -4.37 8.70
N ALA A 119 12.04 -3.37 9.55
CA ALA A 119 11.03 -2.34 9.34
C ALA A 119 11.28 -1.63 7.99
N PRO A 120 10.22 -1.23 7.27
CA PRO A 120 10.38 -0.51 6.01
C PRO A 120 11.09 0.84 6.24
N THR A 121 11.90 1.22 5.27
CA THR A 121 12.55 2.52 5.16
C THR A 121 11.97 3.29 3.99
N ASN A 122 12.33 4.58 3.89
CA ASN A 122 11.83 5.50 2.84
C ASN A 122 10.31 5.43 2.70
N ILE A 123 9.61 5.52 3.84
CA ILE A 123 8.16 5.43 3.88
C ILE A 123 7.57 6.74 3.35
N GLU A 124 6.69 6.63 2.36
CA GLU A 124 5.76 7.69 1.98
C GLU A 124 4.35 7.27 2.39
N GLY A 125 3.53 8.23 2.79
CA GLY A 125 2.16 7.97 3.21
C GLY A 125 1.18 8.91 2.54
N ILE A 126 -0.04 8.40 2.37
CA ILE A 126 -1.22 9.18 2.02
C ILE A 126 -2.19 9.14 3.18
N SER A 127 -2.87 10.25 3.42
CA SER A 127 -3.96 10.36 4.38
C SER A 127 -5.26 10.55 3.61
N PHE A 128 -6.32 9.90 4.06
CA PHE A 128 -7.67 10.14 3.58
C PHE A 128 -8.31 11.04 4.65
N GLU A 129 -8.62 12.29 4.32
CA GLU A 129 -9.10 13.28 5.31
C GLU A 129 -10.24 12.73 6.18
N ASP A 130 -10.19 13.10 7.47
CA ASP A 130 -11.09 12.65 8.53
C ASP A 130 -12.57 12.82 8.18
N HIS A 131 -13.31 11.72 8.27
CA HIS A 131 -14.67 11.81 8.80
C HIS A 131 -14.53 12.22 10.28
N PRO A 132 -15.22 13.29 10.74
CA PRO A 132 -15.08 13.77 12.10
C PRO A 132 -15.47 12.67 13.11
N HIS A 133 -14.65 12.55 14.15
CA HIS A 133 -14.88 11.74 15.34
C HIS A 133 -16.26 11.97 15.97
#